data_AF-R1CB21-F1
#
_entry.id   AF-R1CB21-F1
#
_cell.length_a   1.000
_cell.length_b   1.000
_cell.length_c   1.000
_cell.angle_alpha   90.00
_cell.angle_beta   90.00
_cell.angle_gamma   90.00
#
_symmetry.space_group_name_H-M   'P 1'
#
loop_
_entity.id
_entity.type
_entity.pdbx_description
1 polymer ?
#
loop_
_entity_poly.entity_id
_entity_poly.type
_entity_poly.pdbx_seq_one_letter_code
_entity_poly.pdbx_strand_id
1 'polypeptide(L)'
;MSRPAIGKRKQQQKRRRKAKQRSRQPSRHSSGADAAAAASSATDKATAAVAALEYLQAWCRREEGGWKFSKVRQSYLLRAWPDPVKLPREAFGLLLSYLPTMHEGAIARTLEQATAVAAAAEEERKRLEACLDEAERAEDAAEADEAQLAVLKIRLMRALKVAAALGPEEGEEGSEEEEGGDEDAGEESEEGEERRAESGSEDMRKRETQRT
;
A
#
# COMPACT_ATOMS: atom_id res chain seq x y z
N MET A 1 6.30 -2.96 50.89
CA MET A 1 7.23 -1.96 50.33
C MET A 1 8.14 -2.61 49.29
N SER A 2 8.29 -1.95 48.14
CA SER A 2 9.40 -2.01 47.16
C SER A 2 9.74 -3.30 46.39
N ARG A 3 9.36 -3.30 45.10
CA ARG A 3 10.11 -3.90 43.99
C ARG A 3 11.09 -2.87 43.40
N PRO A 4 12.36 -3.20 43.15
CA PRO A 4 12.98 -2.90 41.84
C PRO A 4 14.03 -3.98 41.43
N ALA A 5 14.50 -4.17 40.20
CA ALA A 5 14.85 -3.22 39.16
C ALA A 5 14.98 -3.91 37.76
N ILE A 6 14.01 -3.69 36.87
CA ILE A 6 14.08 -4.07 35.44
C ILE A 6 14.70 -2.93 34.58
N GLY A 7 15.02 -1.79 35.19
CA GLY A 7 15.38 -0.54 34.48
C GLY A 7 16.77 -0.48 33.83
N LYS A 8 17.73 -1.34 34.17
CA LYS A 8 19.13 -1.16 33.74
C LYS A 8 19.43 -1.64 32.30
N ARG A 9 18.68 -2.61 31.76
CA ARG A 9 18.92 -3.16 30.40
C ARG A 9 18.49 -2.21 29.26
N LYS A 10 17.46 -1.38 29.48
CA LYS A 10 16.90 -0.51 28.43
C LYS A 10 17.75 0.74 28.16
N GLN A 11 18.55 1.21 29.13
CA GLN A 11 19.45 2.36 28.95
C GLN A 11 20.72 2.03 28.15
N GLN A 12 21.29 0.83 28.28
CA GLN A 12 22.48 0.43 27.53
C GLN A 12 22.22 0.30 26.01
N GLN A 13 21.03 -0.19 25.62
CA GLN A 13 20.65 -0.36 24.22
C GLN A 13 20.41 0.99 23.52
N LYS A 14 19.89 2.00 24.25
CA LYS A 14 19.67 3.36 23.74
C LYS A 14 20.99 4.11 23.51
N ARG A 15 22.02 3.86 24.32
CA ARG A 15 23.37 4.46 24.15
C ARG A 15 24.13 3.90 22.95
N ARG A 16 23.99 2.59 22.65
CA ARG A 16 24.59 1.96 21.45
C ARG A 16 23.98 2.49 20.14
N ARG A 17 22.67 2.80 20.11
CA ARG A 17 22.01 3.38 18.93
C ARG A 17 22.48 4.82 18.65
N LYS A 18 22.71 5.64 19.67
CA LYS A 18 23.24 7.01 19.50
C LYS A 18 24.72 7.05 19.07
N ALA A 19 25.53 6.06 19.46
CA ALA A 19 26.93 5.98 19.01
C ALA A 19 27.04 5.61 17.51
N LYS A 20 26.16 4.73 17.01
CA LYS A 20 26.16 4.32 15.59
C LYS A 20 25.55 5.35 14.63
N GLN A 21 24.82 6.35 15.13
CA GLN A 21 24.36 7.49 14.33
C GLN A 21 25.44 8.57 14.13
N ARG A 22 26.43 8.68 15.02
CA ARG A 22 27.51 9.68 14.90
C ARG A 22 28.68 9.26 14.00
N SER A 23 28.82 7.98 13.69
CA SER A 23 29.84 7.49 12.74
C SER A 23 29.42 7.55 11.27
N ARG A 24 28.26 8.16 10.97
CA ARG A 24 27.74 8.39 9.60
C ARG A 24 27.84 9.87 9.21
N GLN A 25 28.89 10.55 9.68
CA GLN A 25 29.27 11.86 9.19
C GLN A 25 30.26 11.65 8.04
N PRO A 26 29.91 11.98 6.78
CA PRO A 26 30.86 11.91 5.69
C PRO A 26 31.90 13.02 5.85
N SER A 27 33.15 12.63 6.12
CA SER A 27 34.29 13.53 5.99
C SER A 27 34.41 13.92 4.52
N ARG A 28 34.08 15.17 4.21
CA ARG A 28 34.29 15.79 2.90
C ARG A 28 35.79 15.87 2.63
N HIS A 29 36.39 14.90 1.94
CA HIS A 29 37.62 15.05 1.16
C HIS A 29 37.81 13.83 0.24
N SER A 30 37.83 14.08 -1.08
CA SER A 30 38.45 13.30 -2.18
C SER A 30 37.51 13.05 -3.39
N SER A 31 37.57 13.98 -4.33
CA SER A 31 36.84 14.06 -5.60
C SER A 31 37.28 13.04 -6.66
N GLY A 32 37.59 11.81 -6.26
CA GLY A 32 37.94 10.69 -7.15
C GLY A 32 37.20 9.38 -6.86
N ALA A 33 36.67 9.19 -5.63
CA ALA A 33 35.96 7.97 -5.24
C ALA A 33 34.46 8.00 -5.61
N ASP A 34 33.88 9.18 -5.80
CA ASP A 34 32.46 9.35 -6.12
C ASP A 34 32.09 8.79 -7.51
N ALA A 35 32.99 8.84 -8.49
CA ALA A 35 32.72 8.31 -9.83
C ALA A 35 32.65 6.77 -9.85
N ALA A 36 33.56 6.09 -9.15
CA ALA A 36 33.55 4.64 -9.03
C ALA A 36 32.41 4.14 -8.13
N ALA A 37 32.11 4.84 -7.03
CA ALA A 37 30.96 4.52 -6.19
C ALA A 37 29.63 4.79 -6.90
N ALA A 38 29.52 5.85 -7.69
CA ALA A 38 28.36 6.14 -8.52
C ALA A 38 28.16 5.06 -9.60
N ALA A 39 29.24 4.66 -10.29
CA ALA A 39 29.22 3.60 -11.30
C ALA A 39 28.79 2.24 -10.71
N SER A 40 29.39 1.81 -9.61
CA SER A 40 28.98 0.58 -8.92
C SER A 40 27.53 0.66 -8.44
N SER A 41 27.11 1.80 -7.88
CA SER A 41 25.71 1.99 -7.48
C SER A 41 24.74 1.97 -8.67
N ALA A 42 25.16 2.41 -9.85
CA ALA A 42 24.34 2.42 -11.06
C ALA A 42 24.15 1.00 -11.60
N THR A 43 25.23 0.21 -11.64
CA THR A 43 25.17 -1.22 -11.99
C THR A 43 24.30 -1.99 -11.00
N ASP A 44 24.45 -1.76 -9.69
CA ASP A 44 23.63 -2.38 -8.66
C ASP A 44 22.14 -1.98 -8.74
N LYS A 45 21.85 -0.74 -9.17
CA LYS A 45 20.47 -0.28 -9.40
C LYS A 45 19.86 -0.94 -10.63
N ALA A 46 20.64 -1.09 -11.71
CA ALA A 46 20.20 -1.75 -12.93
C ALA A 46 19.91 -3.25 -12.66
N THR A 47 20.79 -3.93 -11.91
CA THR A 47 20.56 -5.33 -11.53
C THR A 47 19.34 -5.48 -10.62
N ALA A 48 19.12 -4.55 -9.68
CA ALA A 48 17.93 -4.54 -8.83
C ALA A 48 16.63 -4.33 -9.64
N ALA A 49 16.67 -3.46 -10.66
CA ALA A 49 15.53 -3.22 -11.55
C ALA A 49 15.16 -4.49 -12.32
N VAL A 50 16.14 -5.09 -13.00
CA VAL A 50 15.96 -6.32 -13.78
C VAL A 50 15.44 -7.45 -12.88
N ALA A 51 16.05 -7.62 -11.70
CA ALA A 51 15.60 -8.59 -10.72
C ALA A 51 14.13 -8.38 -10.28
N ALA A 52 13.70 -7.13 -10.10
CA ALA A 52 12.32 -6.83 -9.74
C ALA A 52 11.33 -7.13 -10.88
N LEU A 53 11.74 -6.90 -12.13
CA LEU A 53 10.94 -7.22 -13.32
C LEU A 53 10.79 -8.74 -13.49
N GLU A 54 11.88 -9.50 -13.39
CA GLU A 54 11.86 -10.97 -13.40
C GLU A 54 10.94 -11.53 -12.32
N TYR A 55 10.92 -10.90 -11.14
CA TYR A 55 10.05 -11.29 -10.05
C TYR A 55 8.56 -11.12 -10.39
N LEU A 56 8.17 -10.04 -11.07
CA LEU A 56 6.79 -9.88 -11.55
C LEU A 56 6.45 -10.90 -12.62
N GLN A 57 7.36 -11.17 -13.56
CA GLN A 57 7.13 -12.18 -14.59
C GLN A 57 6.99 -13.59 -14.01
N ALA A 58 7.82 -13.94 -13.03
CA ALA A 58 7.71 -15.20 -12.30
C ALA A 58 6.41 -15.29 -11.51
N TRP A 59 5.92 -14.17 -10.96
CA TRP A 59 4.62 -14.14 -10.28
C TRP A 59 3.46 -14.40 -11.26
N CYS A 60 3.52 -13.86 -12.48
CA CYS A 60 2.51 -14.13 -13.51
C CYS A 60 2.47 -15.61 -13.93
N ARG A 61 3.61 -16.30 -13.93
CA ARG A 61 3.73 -17.74 -14.25
C ARG A 61 3.75 -18.64 -13.02
N ARG A 62 3.30 -18.16 -11.85
CA ARG A 62 3.43 -18.89 -10.57
C ARG A 62 2.80 -20.29 -10.57
N GLU A 63 1.79 -20.51 -11.40
CA GLU A 63 1.10 -21.80 -11.56
C GLU A 63 2.03 -22.89 -12.11
N GLU A 64 3.09 -22.51 -12.84
CA GLU A 64 4.12 -23.41 -13.37
C GLU A 64 5.14 -23.85 -12.29
N GLY A 65 5.03 -23.29 -11.08
CA GLY A 65 5.95 -23.52 -9.97
C GLY A 65 7.18 -22.59 -10.00
N GLY A 66 7.92 -22.54 -8.89
CA GLY A 66 9.18 -21.80 -8.79
C GLY A 66 9.06 -20.31 -8.39
N TRP A 67 7.84 -19.76 -8.28
CA TRP A 67 7.69 -18.42 -7.71
C TRP A 67 7.90 -18.44 -6.19
N LYS A 68 8.75 -17.55 -5.69
CA LYS A 68 8.99 -17.37 -4.26
C LYS A 68 8.92 -15.89 -3.90
N PHE A 69 8.19 -15.61 -2.82
CA PHE A 69 8.09 -14.26 -2.28
C PHE A 69 9.47 -13.68 -1.95
N SER A 70 9.74 -12.49 -2.46
CA SER A 70 10.97 -11.74 -2.18
C SER A 70 10.64 -10.32 -1.73
N LYS A 71 10.72 -10.09 -0.42
CA LYS A 71 10.46 -8.78 0.18
C LYS A 71 11.35 -7.67 -0.39
N VAL A 72 12.59 -7.98 -0.74
CA VAL A 72 13.53 -7.00 -1.32
C VAL A 72 13.04 -6.54 -2.70
N ARG A 73 12.60 -7.48 -3.55
CA ARG A 73 12.10 -7.19 -4.89
C ARG A 73 10.76 -6.47 -4.85
N GLN A 74 9.83 -6.93 -4.00
CA GLN A 74 8.56 -6.23 -3.76
C GLN A 74 8.80 -4.79 -3.27
N SER A 75 9.67 -4.60 -2.28
CA SER A 75 9.98 -3.28 -1.75
C SER A 75 10.63 -2.36 -2.79
N TYR A 76 11.39 -2.91 -3.73
CA TYR A 76 11.89 -2.15 -4.89
C TYR A 76 10.74 -1.68 -5.78
N LEU A 77 9.82 -2.57 -6.16
CA LEU A 77 8.67 -2.24 -7.01
C LEU A 77 7.80 -1.13 -6.41
N LEU A 78 7.50 -1.21 -5.11
CA LEU A 78 6.71 -0.19 -4.40
C LEU A 78 7.36 1.20 -4.38
N ARG A 79 8.69 1.28 -4.46
CA ARG A 79 9.42 2.55 -4.56
C ARG A 79 9.56 3.04 -6.01
N ALA A 80 9.60 2.12 -6.97
CA ALA A 80 9.94 2.40 -8.35
C ALA A 80 8.72 2.73 -9.23
N TRP A 81 7.51 2.27 -8.88
CA TRP A 81 6.32 2.42 -9.72
C TRP A 81 5.96 3.85 -10.16
N PRO A 82 6.17 4.91 -9.34
CA PRO A 82 5.85 6.28 -9.77
C PRO A 82 6.72 6.80 -10.90
N ASP A 83 7.85 6.13 -11.17
CA ASP A 83 8.87 6.58 -12.09
C ASP A 83 8.78 5.79 -13.41
N PRO A 84 8.45 6.44 -14.54
CA PRO A 84 8.34 5.79 -15.83
C PRO A 84 9.66 5.23 -16.37
N VAL A 85 10.80 5.77 -15.92
CA VAL A 85 12.13 5.30 -16.33
C VAL A 85 12.50 4.02 -15.59
N LYS A 86 12.15 3.93 -14.29
CA LYS A 86 12.49 2.76 -13.46
C LYS A 86 11.58 1.57 -13.71
N LEU A 87 10.32 1.81 -14.03
CA LEU A 87 9.35 0.76 -14.28
C LEU A 87 8.68 1.02 -15.64
N PRO A 88 8.96 0.22 -16.69
CA PRO A 88 8.34 0.41 -18.00
C PRO A 88 6.84 0.10 -17.95
N ARG A 89 6.11 0.54 -18.98
CA ARG A 89 4.64 0.51 -19.02
C ARG A 89 4.09 -0.92 -18.91
N GLU A 90 4.74 -1.87 -19.54
CA GLU A 90 4.35 -3.29 -19.58
C GLU A 90 4.43 -3.89 -18.17
N ALA A 91 5.55 -3.64 -17.50
CA ALA A 91 5.76 -4.09 -16.12
C ALA A 91 4.82 -3.39 -15.13
N PHE A 92 4.48 -2.13 -15.37
CA PHE A 92 3.49 -1.41 -14.56
C PHE A 92 2.11 -2.07 -14.66
N GLY A 93 1.71 -2.54 -15.85
CA GLY A 93 0.46 -3.31 -16.01
C GLY A 93 0.45 -4.58 -15.15
N LEU A 94 1.55 -5.35 -15.17
CA LEU A 94 1.68 -6.54 -14.32
C LEU A 94 1.67 -6.21 -12.82
N LEU A 95 2.28 -5.08 -12.45
CA LEU A 95 2.28 -4.60 -11.07
C LEU A 95 0.85 -4.30 -10.59
N LEU A 96 0.00 -3.67 -11.41
CA LEU A 96 -1.38 -3.37 -11.03
C LEU A 96 -2.17 -4.63 -10.68
N SER A 97 -1.98 -5.74 -11.40
CA SER A 97 -2.60 -7.03 -11.05
C SER A 97 -1.99 -7.68 -9.81
N TYR A 98 -0.72 -7.39 -9.51
CA TYR A 98 -0.02 -7.91 -8.34
C TYR A 98 -0.44 -7.22 -7.04
N LEU A 99 -0.66 -5.91 -7.05
CA LEU A 99 -0.91 -5.10 -5.86
C LEU A 99 -2.09 -5.59 -4.99
N PRO A 100 -3.26 -5.98 -5.52
CA PRO A 100 -4.37 -6.49 -4.72
C PRO A 100 -4.07 -7.81 -4.01
N THR A 101 -3.10 -8.58 -4.52
CA THR A 101 -2.71 -9.88 -3.91
C THR A 101 -1.81 -9.71 -2.68
N MET A 102 -1.46 -8.48 -2.35
CA MET A 102 -0.60 -8.17 -1.22
C MET A 102 -1.35 -8.22 0.10
N HIS A 103 -0.61 -8.36 1.20
CA HIS A 103 -1.19 -8.23 2.54
C HIS A 103 -1.82 -6.83 2.72
N GLU A 104 -2.99 -6.76 3.36
CA GLU A 104 -3.80 -5.54 3.57
C GLU A 104 -2.98 -4.34 4.08
N GLY A 105 -2.18 -4.50 5.14
CA GLY A 105 -1.31 -3.43 5.64
C GLY A 105 -0.22 -2.95 4.65
N ALA A 106 0.12 -3.71 3.62
CA ALA A 106 0.96 -3.25 2.52
C ALA A 106 0.15 -2.54 1.44
N ILE A 107 -1.08 -2.99 1.16
CA ILE A 107 -2.03 -2.32 0.29
C ILE A 107 -2.34 -0.92 0.82
N ALA A 108 -2.78 -0.79 2.07
CA ALA A 108 -3.14 0.49 2.68
C ALA A 108 -2.00 1.52 2.61
N ARG A 109 -0.77 1.11 2.91
CA ARG A 109 0.41 1.99 2.77
C ARG A 109 0.72 2.37 1.33
N THR A 110 0.46 1.47 0.39
CA THR A 110 0.68 1.75 -1.03
C THR A 110 -0.40 2.70 -1.56
N LEU A 111 -1.64 2.57 -1.08
CA LEU A 111 -2.73 3.51 -1.35
C LEU A 111 -2.40 4.92 -0.82
N GLU A 112 -1.99 5.03 0.45
CA GLU A 112 -1.53 6.30 1.04
C GLU A 112 -0.35 6.91 0.26
N GLN A 113 0.60 6.08 -0.14
CA GLN A 113 1.71 6.53 -0.99
C GLN A 113 1.21 7.01 -2.36
N ALA A 114 0.26 6.32 -2.97
CA ALA A 114 -0.28 6.68 -4.28
C ALA A 114 -1.04 8.01 -4.24
N THR A 115 -1.87 8.24 -3.22
CA THR A 115 -2.57 9.52 -3.06
C THR A 115 -1.59 10.67 -2.85
N ALA A 116 -0.57 10.48 -2.01
CA ALA A 116 0.48 11.48 -1.79
C ALA A 116 1.29 11.77 -3.07
N VAL A 117 1.63 10.75 -3.85
CA VAL A 117 2.33 10.90 -5.13
C VAL A 117 1.47 11.63 -6.15
N ALA A 118 0.17 11.35 -6.21
CA ALA A 118 -0.77 12.02 -7.11
C ALA A 118 -0.82 13.53 -6.81
N ALA A 119 -1.07 13.90 -5.55
CA ALA A 119 -1.11 15.29 -5.11
C ALA A 119 0.21 16.02 -5.40
N ALA A 120 1.35 15.40 -5.07
CA ALA A 120 2.67 16.00 -5.31
C ALA A 120 2.97 16.18 -6.81
N ALA A 121 2.60 15.21 -7.65
CA ALA A 121 2.81 15.29 -9.10
C ALA A 121 1.91 16.35 -9.75
N GLU A 122 0.69 16.52 -9.26
CA GLU A 122 -0.22 17.55 -9.74
C GLU A 122 0.26 18.96 -9.38
N GLU A 123 0.67 19.17 -8.14
CA GLU A 123 1.21 20.46 -7.68
C GLU A 123 2.50 20.83 -8.43
N GLU A 124 3.40 19.86 -8.63
CA GLU A 124 4.62 20.11 -9.40
C GLU A 124 4.30 20.40 -10.89
N ARG A 125 3.31 19.71 -11.46
CA ARG A 125 2.87 19.99 -12.83
C ARG A 125 2.36 21.43 -12.96
N LYS A 126 1.49 21.88 -12.04
CA LYS A 126 0.96 23.25 -12.03
C LYS A 126 2.07 24.29 -11.90
N ARG A 127 3.08 24.03 -11.05
CA ARG A 127 4.22 24.93 -10.90
C ARG A 127 5.04 25.03 -12.18
N LEU A 128 5.29 23.91 -12.84
CA LEU A 128 6.06 23.87 -14.07
C LEU A 128 5.28 24.50 -15.25
N GLU A 129 3.96 24.27 -15.32
CA GLU A 129 3.06 24.96 -16.25
C GLU A 129 3.11 26.49 -16.05
N ALA A 130 2.99 26.97 -14.81
CA ALA A 130 3.12 28.40 -14.51
C ALA A 130 4.51 28.97 -14.85
N CYS A 131 5.58 28.19 -14.64
CA CYS A 131 6.93 28.62 -14.98
C CYS A 131 7.14 28.71 -16.50
N LEU A 132 6.54 27.81 -17.28
CA LEU A 132 6.59 27.83 -18.74
C LEU A 132 5.92 29.07 -19.33
N ASP A 133 4.76 29.45 -18.80
CA ASP A 133 4.06 30.70 -19.19
C ASP A 133 4.95 31.95 -18.95
N GLU A 134 5.82 31.90 -17.93
CA GLU A 134 6.80 32.97 -17.64
C GLU A 134 8.09 32.87 -18.48
N ALA A 135 8.49 31.64 -18.85
CA ALA A 135 9.77 31.27 -19.47
C ALA A 135 9.76 31.16 -21.01
N GLU A 136 8.63 31.35 -21.69
CA GLU A 136 8.45 31.40 -23.17
C GLU A 136 9.41 32.37 -23.93
N ARG A 137 10.36 33.01 -23.23
CA ARG A 137 11.41 33.91 -23.73
C ARG A 137 12.76 33.21 -24.02
N ALA A 138 12.92 31.91 -23.76
CA ALA A 138 14.15 31.16 -24.02
C ALA A 138 13.87 29.75 -24.59
N GLU A 139 14.30 29.49 -25.83
CA GLU A 139 13.90 28.29 -26.61
C GLU A 139 14.44 26.96 -26.06
N ASP A 140 15.64 26.92 -25.47
CA ASP A 140 16.25 25.67 -24.97
C ASP A 140 15.70 25.19 -23.60
N ALA A 141 15.11 26.09 -22.80
CA ALA A 141 14.52 25.73 -21.51
C ALA A 141 13.14 25.08 -21.67
N ALA A 142 12.40 25.48 -22.71
CA ALA A 142 11.05 25.01 -22.98
C ALA A 142 10.99 23.49 -23.27
N GLU A 143 11.98 22.94 -24.00
CA GLU A 143 12.01 21.49 -24.31
C GLU A 143 12.26 20.62 -23.07
N ALA A 144 13.15 21.07 -22.17
CA ALA A 144 13.43 20.35 -20.92
C ALA A 144 12.23 20.36 -19.96
N ASP A 145 11.51 21.49 -19.92
CA ASP A 145 10.30 21.64 -19.11
C ASP A 145 9.13 20.84 -19.69
N GLU A 146 8.98 20.77 -21.01
CA GLU A 146 7.98 19.92 -21.67
C GLU A 146 8.21 18.43 -21.36
N ALA A 147 9.46 17.96 -21.44
CA ALA A 147 9.82 16.59 -21.07
C ALA A 147 9.51 16.30 -19.59
N GLN A 148 9.75 17.25 -18.69
CA GLN A 148 9.42 17.13 -17.27
C GLN A 148 7.89 17.07 -17.05
N LEU A 149 7.11 17.93 -17.73
CA LEU A 149 5.65 17.87 -17.70
C LEU A 149 5.13 16.51 -18.16
N ALA A 150 5.69 15.93 -19.23
CA ALA A 150 5.33 14.61 -19.69
C ALA A 150 5.59 13.53 -18.62
N VAL A 151 6.74 13.59 -17.94
CA VAL A 151 7.06 12.68 -16.82
C VAL A 151 6.09 12.86 -15.65
N LEU A 152 5.75 14.09 -15.28
CA LEU A 152 4.79 14.38 -14.20
C LEU A 152 3.38 13.89 -14.53
N LYS A 153 2.94 14.08 -15.79
CA LYS A 153 1.67 13.52 -16.30
C LYS A 153 1.66 11.99 -16.18
N ILE A 154 2.73 11.31 -16.59
CA ILE A 154 2.81 9.85 -16.46
C ILE A 154 2.80 9.43 -14.98
N ARG A 155 3.56 10.11 -14.11
CA ARG A 155 3.58 9.83 -12.67
C ARG A 155 2.19 9.98 -12.05
N LEU A 156 1.49 11.07 -12.35
CA LEU A 156 0.13 11.30 -11.88
C LEU A 156 -0.82 10.20 -12.36
N MET A 157 -0.80 9.88 -13.66
CA MET A 157 -1.65 8.83 -14.24
C MET A 157 -1.40 7.47 -13.58
N ARG A 158 -0.14 7.12 -13.29
CA ARG A 158 0.18 5.89 -12.57
C ARG A 158 -0.34 5.92 -11.15
N ALA A 159 -0.25 7.05 -10.46
CA ALA A 159 -0.67 7.18 -9.08
C ALA A 159 -2.19 7.01 -8.94
N LEU A 160 -2.95 7.63 -9.83
CA LEU A 160 -4.38 7.45 -9.92
C LEU A 160 -4.75 5.99 -10.23
N LYS A 161 -4.03 5.33 -11.15
CA LYS A 161 -4.27 3.91 -11.45
C LYS A 161 -3.98 2.99 -10.27
N VAL A 162 -2.92 3.25 -9.52
CA VAL A 162 -2.61 2.47 -8.31
C VAL A 162 -3.66 2.72 -7.24
N ALA A 163 -4.09 3.97 -7.06
CA ALA A 163 -5.15 4.30 -6.11
C ALA A 163 -6.48 3.64 -6.50
N ALA A 164 -6.85 3.63 -7.77
CA ALA A 164 -8.04 2.95 -8.26
C ALA A 164 -7.96 1.43 -8.09
N ALA A 165 -6.81 0.81 -8.38
CA ALA A 165 -6.63 -0.63 -8.24
C ALA A 165 -6.61 -1.14 -6.77
N LEU A 166 -6.42 -0.22 -5.81
CA LEU A 166 -6.31 -0.54 -4.37
C LEU A 166 -7.39 0.13 -3.51
N GLY A 167 -8.17 1.03 -4.10
CA GLY A 167 -9.29 1.67 -3.42
C GLY A 167 -10.33 0.62 -3.06
N PRO A 168 -11.26 0.94 -2.15
CA PRO A 168 -12.45 0.12 -2.01
C PRO A 168 -13.06 0.01 -3.41
N GLU A 169 -13.16 -1.22 -3.95
CA GLU A 169 -14.22 -1.50 -4.92
C GLU A 169 -15.46 -0.99 -4.21
N GLU A 170 -16.02 0.13 -4.68
CA GLU A 170 -17.32 0.57 -4.23
C GLU A 170 -18.21 -0.64 -4.49
N GLY A 171 -18.49 -1.36 -3.41
CA GLY A 171 -19.52 -2.36 -3.41
C GLY A 171 -20.71 -1.66 -4.00
N GLU A 172 -21.22 -2.26 -5.06
CA GLU A 172 -22.61 -2.20 -5.46
C GLU A 172 -23.43 -2.42 -4.17
N GLU A 173 -23.62 -1.34 -3.41
CA GLU A 173 -24.58 -1.27 -2.32
C GLU A 173 -25.90 -1.51 -3.03
N GLY A 174 -26.39 -2.74 -2.89
CA GLY A 174 -27.73 -3.10 -3.26
C GLY A 174 -28.64 -2.05 -2.63
N SER A 175 -29.20 -1.22 -3.49
CA SER A 175 -30.41 -0.48 -3.25
C SER A 175 -31.52 -1.50 -3.02
N GLU A 176 -31.55 -2.11 -1.83
CA GLU A 176 -32.82 -2.54 -1.26
C GLU A 176 -33.56 -1.24 -0.95
N GLU A 177 -34.34 -0.83 -1.95
CA GLU A 177 -35.45 0.08 -1.77
C GLU A 177 -36.37 -0.55 -0.71
N GLU A 178 -36.16 -0.19 0.56
CA GLU A 178 -37.25 -0.22 1.54
C GLU A 178 -38.24 0.86 1.11
N GLU A 179 -39.07 0.52 0.13
CA GLU A 179 -40.29 1.24 -0.18
C GLU A 179 -41.30 0.90 0.94
N GLY A 180 -41.26 1.73 1.98
CA GLY A 180 -42.33 1.83 2.96
C GLY A 180 -43.56 2.49 2.32
N GLY A 181 -44.67 1.76 2.30
CA GLY A 181 -46.03 2.24 2.05
C GLY A 181 -46.99 1.15 2.52
N ASP A 182 -47.47 1.17 3.76
CA ASP A 182 -48.64 1.92 4.25
C ASP A 182 -49.94 1.45 3.58
N GLU A 183 -50.60 0.47 4.21
CA GLU A 183 -51.99 -0.01 4.06
C GLU A 183 -52.09 -1.15 5.11
N ASP A 184 -53.10 -1.36 5.95
CA ASP A 184 -54.43 -0.83 6.20
C ASP A 184 -54.94 -1.62 7.44
N ALA A 185 -56.00 -1.12 8.10
CA ALA A 185 -56.81 -1.77 9.15
C ALA A 185 -56.14 -1.99 10.53
N GLY A 186 -56.63 -1.49 11.66
CA GLY A 186 -58.01 -1.22 12.03
C GLY A 186 -58.66 -2.49 12.61
N GLU A 187 -58.45 -2.78 13.90
CA GLU A 187 -59.46 -3.47 14.73
C GLU A 187 -59.14 -3.35 16.23
N GLU A 188 -60.04 -2.68 16.93
CA GLU A 188 -60.24 -2.78 18.38
C GLU A 188 -60.99 -4.09 18.69
N SER A 189 -60.56 -4.82 19.72
CA SER A 189 -61.40 -5.68 20.60
C SER A 189 -60.45 -6.39 21.57
N GLU A 190 -60.52 -6.07 22.86
CA GLU A 190 -61.39 -6.69 23.87
C GLU A 190 -60.89 -8.05 24.37
N GLU A 191 -60.68 -8.07 25.69
CA GLU A 191 -60.94 -9.16 26.64
C GLU A 191 -60.14 -10.47 26.58
N GLY A 192 -59.81 -10.96 27.79
CA GLY A 192 -59.92 -12.39 28.05
C GLY A 192 -58.70 -13.06 28.66
N GLU A 193 -58.72 -13.14 29.99
CA GLU A 193 -58.71 -14.41 30.74
C GLU A 193 -57.52 -15.37 30.52
N GLU A 194 -56.58 -15.43 31.47
CA GLU A 194 -56.52 -16.41 32.57
C GLU A 194 -56.22 -17.87 32.17
N ARG A 195 -55.41 -18.52 33.02
CA ARG A 195 -55.10 -19.96 33.18
C ARG A 195 -53.76 -20.38 32.56
N ARG A 196 -52.71 -20.62 33.37
CA ARG A 196 -52.50 -21.72 34.34
C ARG A 196 -52.38 -23.09 33.66
N ALA A 197 -51.15 -23.62 33.63
CA ALA A 197 -50.72 -25.00 33.88
C ALA A 197 -49.30 -25.17 33.30
N GLU A 198 -48.27 -25.33 34.12
CA GLU A 198 -47.80 -26.59 34.68
C GLU A 198 -47.17 -27.57 33.67
N SER A 199 -45.93 -27.93 34.00
CA SER A 199 -45.37 -29.29 33.94
C SER A 199 -44.58 -29.75 32.70
N GLY A 200 -43.49 -30.46 33.01
CA GLY A 200 -42.60 -31.20 32.09
C GLY A 200 -41.20 -30.58 32.05
N SER A 201 -40.30 -30.74 33.03
CA SER A 201 -39.73 -31.98 33.60
C SER A 201 -39.17 -32.95 32.54
N GLU A 202 -37.83 -33.01 32.46
CA GLU A 202 -36.94 -34.14 32.15
C GLU A 202 -35.61 -33.51 31.69
N ASP A 203 -34.63 -33.23 32.55
CA ASP A 203 -33.79 -34.15 33.35
C ASP A 203 -33.42 -35.46 32.66
N MET A 204 -32.14 -35.80 32.83
CA MET A 204 -31.47 -37.07 32.49
C MET A 204 -31.01 -37.27 31.04
N ARG A 205 -29.82 -37.80 30.74
CA ARG A 205 -28.58 -38.12 31.47
C ARG A 205 -27.68 -38.85 30.45
N LYS A 206 -26.36 -38.78 30.70
CA LYS A 206 -25.35 -39.85 30.45
C LYS A 206 -24.93 -40.07 28.99
N ARG A 207 -23.65 -39.79 28.68
CA ARG A 207 -22.47 -40.69 28.77
C ARG A 207 -22.58 -41.89 27.82
N GLU A 208 -21.67 -41.98 26.84
CA GLU A 208 -21.04 -43.24 26.40
C GLU A 208 -19.83 -42.90 25.51
N THR A 209 -18.61 -42.90 26.05
CA THR A 209 -17.54 -43.93 26.02
C THR A 209 -16.66 -44.01 24.77
N GLN A 210 -15.38 -44.12 25.09
CA GLN A 210 -14.23 -44.59 24.32
C GLN A 210 -14.52 -45.83 23.46
N ARG A 211 -13.78 -45.96 22.35
CA ARG A 211 -12.86 -47.09 22.04
C ARG A 211 -12.80 -47.35 20.53
N THR A 212 -11.65 -47.06 19.93
CA THR A 212 -10.95 -47.94 18.98
C THR A 212 -9.47 -47.64 19.09
#